data_AF-A0A2N3HNI9-F1
#
_entry.id   AF-A0A2N3HNI9-F1
#
_cell.length_a   1.000
_cell.length_b   1.000
_cell.length_c   1.000
_cell.angle_alpha   90.00
_cell.angle_beta   90.00
_cell.angle_gamma   90.00
#
_symmetry.space_group_name_H-M   'P 1'
#
loop_
_entity.id
_entity.type
_entity.pdbx_description
1 polymer ?
#
loop_
_entity_poly.entity_id
_entity_poly.type
_entity_poly.pdbx_seq_one_letter_code
_entity_poly.pdbx_strand_id
1 'polypeptide(L)'
;MRISGDPLLGFSTLHNPMEDFYQDNQKDFKHINDIVKKDGVYIHTDLKQMCVGGDNSWGARPYEEFQLPLQNYEFKFKIKPVFKLYKNNV
;
A
#
# COMPACT_ATOMS: atom_id res chain seq x y z
N MET A 1 3.77 -3.85 -16.33
CA MET A 1 3.89 -4.95 -15.33
C MET A 1 2.48 -5.36 -14.90
N ARG A 2 2.25 -6.64 -14.59
CA ARG A 2 0.99 -7.14 -14.02
C ARG A 2 1.26 -7.82 -12.69
N ILE A 3 0.47 -7.48 -11.67
CA ILE A 3 0.47 -8.14 -10.36
C ILE A 3 -0.87 -8.87 -10.21
N SER A 4 -0.85 -10.12 -9.77
CA SER A 4 -2.05 -10.92 -9.53
C SER A 4 -1.95 -11.69 -8.21
N GLY A 5 -2.99 -11.62 -7.40
CA GLY A 5 -3.11 -12.38 -6.14
C GLY A 5 -3.73 -13.76 -6.33
N ASP A 6 -3.47 -14.64 -5.37
CA ASP A 6 -4.16 -15.91 -5.13
C ASP A 6 -4.11 -16.15 -3.60
N PRO A 7 -5.02 -15.62 -2.77
CA PRO A 7 -6.32 -14.99 -3.05
C PRO A 7 -6.21 -13.52 -3.52
N LEU A 8 -7.34 -12.82 -3.64
CA LEU A 8 -7.37 -11.38 -3.90
C LEU A 8 -6.46 -10.62 -2.93
N LEU A 9 -5.75 -9.62 -3.45
CA LEU A 9 -4.83 -8.78 -2.68
C LEU A 9 -5.35 -7.33 -2.63
N GLY A 10 -5.00 -6.63 -1.55
CA GLY A 10 -5.06 -5.17 -1.49
C GLY A 10 -3.84 -4.56 -2.19
N PHE A 11 -4.00 -3.36 -2.74
CA PHE A 11 -2.86 -2.64 -3.32
C PHE A 11 -3.00 -1.12 -3.17
N SER A 12 -1.86 -0.44 -3.16
CA SER A 12 -1.77 1.01 -3.29
C SER A 12 -0.57 1.38 -4.15
N THR A 13 -0.61 2.55 -4.78
CA THR A 13 0.49 3.07 -5.59
C THR A 13 0.68 4.55 -5.31
N LEU A 14 1.92 4.95 -4.99
CA LEU A 14 2.28 6.34 -4.72
C LEU A 14 3.56 6.71 -5.47
N HIS A 15 3.81 8.01 -5.65
CA HIS A 15 5.08 8.51 -6.14
C HIS A 15 6.08 8.84 -5.01
N ASN A 16 5.77 8.38 -3.80
CA ASN A 16 6.54 8.59 -2.59
C ASN A 16 6.73 7.24 -1.89
N PRO A 17 7.93 6.95 -1.37
CA PRO A 17 8.16 5.83 -0.48
C PRO A 17 7.39 6.03 0.84
N MET A 18 7.12 4.94 1.56
CA MET A 18 6.36 5.00 2.82
C MET A 18 7.08 5.87 3.86
N GLU A 19 8.41 5.85 3.84
CA GLU A 19 9.34 6.63 4.66
C GLU A 19 9.04 8.14 4.66
N ASP A 20 8.50 8.66 3.54
CA ASP A 20 8.15 10.09 3.44
C ASP A 20 6.91 10.45 4.26
N PHE A 21 6.11 9.48 4.70
CA PHE A 21 4.91 9.73 5.52
C PHE A 21 5.15 9.52 7.01
N TYR A 22 6.38 9.14 7.41
CA TYR A 22 6.76 8.98 8.82
C TYR A 22 7.26 10.31 9.40
N GLN A 23 6.45 10.89 10.29
CA GLN A 23 6.73 12.20 10.89
C GLN A 23 7.95 12.21 11.82
N ASP A 24 8.29 11.08 12.45
CA ASP A 24 9.38 11.01 13.43
C ASP A 24 10.77 11.24 12.82
N ASN A 25 10.91 11.09 11.50
CA ASN A 25 12.19 11.24 10.81
C ASN A 25 12.54 12.70 10.47
N GLN A 26 11.59 13.64 10.59
CA GLN A 26 11.75 15.01 10.12
C GLN A 26 11.05 16.03 11.03
N LYS A 27 11.78 17.07 11.44
CA LYS A 27 11.21 18.15 12.25
C LYS A 27 10.22 18.97 11.41
N ASP A 28 9.04 19.22 11.96
CA ASP A 28 7.97 20.05 11.36
C ASP A 28 7.33 19.49 10.07
N PHE A 29 7.39 18.18 9.87
CA PHE A 29 6.82 17.47 8.71
C PHE A 29 5.37 17.05 8.95
N LYS A 30 4.41 17.91 8.59
CA LYS A 30 2.97 17.73 8.92
C LYS A 30 2.01 18.21 7.83
N HIS A 31 2.50 18.89 6.82
CA HIS A 31 1.71 19.55 5.80
C HIS A 31 1.87 18.86 4.45
N ILE A 32 0.86 19.03 3.59
CA ILE A 32 0.85 18.45 2.24
C ILE A 32 2.06 18.87 1.40
N ASN A 33 2.62 20.06 1.64
CA ASN A 33 3.76 20.60 0.89
C ASN A 33 5.09 20.00 1.31
N ASP A 34 5.13 19.27 2.44
CA ASP A 34 6.35 18.62 2.92
C ASP A 34 6.64 17.33 2.11
N ILE A 35 5.61 16.78 1.45
CA ILE A 35 5.69 15.53 0.67
C ILE A 35 6.01 15.85 -0.79
N VAL A 36 7.30 15.77 -1.14
CA VAL A 36 7.78 16.05 -2.50
C VAL A 36 7.81 14.78 -3.34
N LYS A 37 7.15 14.81 -4.50
CA LYS A 37 7.12 13.69 -5.47
C LYS A 37 8.53 13.22 -5.84
N LYS A 38 8.77 11.91 -5.87
CA LYS A 38 10.05 11.30 -6.30
C LYS A 38 9.96 10.70 -7.69
N ASP A 39 11.12 10.46 -8.29
CA ASP A 39 11.24 9.71 -9.54
C ASP A 39 11.07 8.21 -9.27
N GLY A 40 9.81 7.77 -9.23
CA GLY A 40 9.45 6.39 -8.98
C GLY A 40 7.95 6.17 -8.82
N VAL A 41 7.55 4.91 -8.85
CA VAL A 41 6.22 4.44 -8.44
C VAL A 41 6.42 3.33 -7.42
N TYR A 42 5.97 3.59 -6.20
CA TYR A 42 6.06 2.69 -5.06
C TYR A 42 4.74 1.95 -4.95
N ILE A 43 4.79 0.62 -4.95
CA ILE A 43 3.62 -0.26 -4.97
C ILE A 43 3.62 -1.09 -3.69
N HIS A 44 2.53 -1.05 -2.94
CA HIS A 44 2.28 -1.99 -1.85
C HIS A 44 1.28 -3.05 -2.31
N THR A 45 1.51 -4.29 -1.87
CA THR A 45 0.63 -5.42 -2.13
C THR A 45 0.41 -6.16 -0.82
N ASP A 46 -0.83 -6.22 -0.37
CA ASP A 46 -1.16 -6.63 0.98
C ASP A 46 -2.09 -7.86 0.94
N LEU A 47 -1.83 -8.84 1.79
CA LEU A 47 -2.78 -9.93 2.04
C LEU A 47 -4.05 -9.38 2.71
N LYS A 48 -3.84 -8.62 3.78
CA LYS A 48 -4.87 -7.91 4.54
C LYS A 48 -4.24 -6.66 5.18
N GLN A 49 -5.06 -5.65 5.41
CA GLN A 49 -4.75 -4.49 6.23
C GLN A 49 -5.84 -4.37 7.31
N MET A 50 -5.45 -4.01 8.54
CA MET A 50 -6.41 -3.75 9.61
C MET A 50 -7.29 -2.55 9.24
N CYS A 51 -8.55 -2.57 9.65
CA CYS A 51 -9.41 -1.39 9.49
C CYS A 51 -8.89 -0.21 10.33
N VAL A 52 -9.21 1.01 9.88
CA VAL A 52 -8.81 2.25 10.55
C VAL A 52 -9.60 2.47 11.85
N GLY A 53 -10.84 1.98 11.94
CA GLY A 53 -11.77 2.31 13.01
C GLY A 53 -12.37 3.70 12.82
N GLY A 54 -12.65 4.42 13.91
CA GLY A 54 -13.14 5.80 13.85
C GLY A 54 -14.37 6.13 14.69
N ASP A 55 -14.87 5.20 15.52
CA ASP A 55 -15.96 5.47 16.47
C ASP A 55 -15.63 6.65 17.39
N ASN A 56 -14.36 6.77 17.77
CA ASN A 56 -13.76 8.01 18.27
C ASN A 56 -12.24 8.05 18.00
N SER A 57 -11.64 9.22 18.20
CA SER A 57 -10.21 9.47 17.96
C SER A 57 -9.36 9.44 19.25
N TRP A 58 -9.86 8.84 20.34
CA TRP A 58 -9.19 8.86 21.66
C TRP A 58 -9.22 7.52 22.40
N GLY A 59 -9.32 6.40 21.67
CA GLY A 59 -9.07 5.08 22.22
C GLY A 59 -9.94 3.95 21.69
N ALA A 60 -10.99 4.26 20.92
CA ALA A 60 -11.76 3.21 20.24
C ALA A 60 -10.86 2.45 19.25
N ARG A 61 -10.99 1.13 19.25
CA ARG A 61 -10.35 0.24 18.27
C ARG A 61 -11.35 -0.15 17.19
N PRO A 62 -10.89 -0.59 16.00
CA PRO A 62 -11.77 -1.23 15.03
C PRO A 62 -12.52 -2.42 15.67
N TYR A 63 -13.74 -2.72 15.23
CA TYR A 63 -14.44 -3.93 15.69
C TYR A 63 -13.63 -5.20 15.39
N GLU A 64 -13.81 -6.23 16.22
CA GLU A 64 -12.95 -7.43 16.24
C GLU A 64 -12.89 -8.13 14.88
N GLU A 65 -14.00 -8.15 14.13
CA GLU A 65 -14.07 -8.75 12.80
C GLU A 65 -13.22 -8.04 11.74
N PHE A 66 -12.80 -6.80 12.00
CA PHE A 66 -11.94 -6.00 11.13
C PHE A 66 -10.51 -5.85 11.68
N GLN A 67 -10.18 -6.56 12.75
CA GLN A 67 -8.81 -6.65 13.28
C GLN A 67 -8.02 -7.79 12.63
N LEU A 68 -6.68 -7.70 12.72
CA LEU A 68 -5.77 -8.77 12.31
C LEU A 68 -5.19 -9.44 13.57
N PRO A 69 -5.76 -10.57 14.03
CA PRO A 69 -5.28 -11.25 15.22
C PRO A 69 -3.88 -11.84 15.01
N LEU A 70 -3.15 -12.04 16.11
CA LEU A 70 -1.84 -12.68 16.11
C LEU A 70 -1.98 -14.17 15.80
N GLN A 71 -1.67 -14.55 14.56
CA GLN A 71 -1.69 -15.93 14.09
C GLN A 71 -0.79 -16.07 12.85
N ASN A 72 -0.64 -17.30 12.37
CA ASN A 72 0.07 -17.55 11.13
C ASN A 72 -0.78 -17.12 9.92
N TYR A 73 -0.18 -16.40 8.99
CA TYR A 73 -0.77 -16.02 7.72
C TYR A 73 0.14 -16.44 6.57
N GLU A 74 -0.44 -16.86 5.46
CA GLU A 74 0.28 -17.16 4.22
C GLU A 74 -0.13 -16.17 3.14
N PHE A 75 0.86 -15.54 2.49
CA PHE A 75 0.64 -14.58 1.43
C PHE A 75 1.41 -14.99 0.17
N LYS A 76 0.70 -15.10 -0.95
CA LYS A 76 1.30 -15.35 -2.26
C LYS A 76 0.70 -14.42 -3.31
N PHE A 77 1.55 -13.96 -4.22
CA PHE A 77 1.16 -13.18 -5.38
C PHE A 77 2.17 -13.43 -6.50
N LYS A 78 1.80 -13.04 -7.72
CA LYS A 78 2.64 -13.22 -8.91
C LYS A 78 2.86 -11.87 -9.57
N ILE A 79 4.12 -11.57 -9.89
CA ILE A 79 4.51 -10.45 -10.74
C ILE A 79 4.89 -11.00 -12.11
N LYS A 80 4.36 -10.39 -13.17
CA LYS A 80 4.69 -10.73 -14.55
C LYS A 80 5.01 -9.46 -15.35
N PRO A 81 6.11 -9.42 -16.12
CA PRO A 81 6.31 -8.36 -17.10
C PRO A 81 5.21 -8.44 -18.17
N VAL A 82 4.71 -7.26 -18.60
CA VAL A 82 3.74 -7.16 -19.69
C VAL A 82 4.44 -6.41 -20.81
N PHE A 83 4.64 -7.10 -21.93
CA PHE A 83 5.24 -6.54 -23.12
C PHE A 83 4.12 -6.13 -24.08
N LYS A 84 4.15 -4.88 -24.53
CA LYS A 84 3.28 -4.45 -25.61
C LYS A 84 3.90 -4.96 -26.91
N LEU A 85 3.20 -5.86 -27.62
CA LEU A 85 3.58 -6.20 -28.98
C LEU A 85 3.24 -5.00 -29.86
N TYR A 86 4.25 -4.29 -30.34
CA TYR A 86 4.05 -3.32 -31.40
C TYR A 86 3.79 -4.10 -32.69
N LYS A 87 2.59 -3.97 -33.26
CA LYS A 87 2.36 -4.44 -34.63
C LYS A 87 3.08 -3.47 -35.55
N ASN A 88 4.13 -3.96 -36.22
CA ASN A 88 4.66 -3.26 -37.37
C ASN A 88 3.63 -3.40 -38.49
N ASN A 89 2.99 -2.30 -38.87
CA ASN A 89 2.25 -2.23 -40.13
C ASN A 89 3.30 -2.16 -41.24
N VAL A 90 3.58 -3.30 -41.85
CA VAL A 90 4.26 -3.38 -43.16
C VAL A 90 3.19 -3.31 -44.23
#